data_AF-A0A183GNY2-F1
#
_entry.id   AF-A0A183GNY2-F1
#
_cell.length_a   1.000
_cell.length_b   1.000
_cell.length_c   1.000
_cell.angle_alpha   90.00
_cell.angle_beta   90.00
_cell.angle_gamma   90.00
#
_symmetry.space_group_name_H-M   'P 1'
#
loop_
_entity.id
_entity.type
_entity.pdbx_description
1 polymer ?
#
loop_
_entity_poly.entity_id
_entity_poly.type
_entity_poly.pdbx_seq_one_letter_code
_entity_poly.pdbx_strand_id
1 'polypeptide(L)'
;MQSPSFPLGRTAQDGVEHVGAGEEYVMDSFDVASLYTNVSREGALQAVSEILTERQTWVNLYGLSVSQIMTLVNECLMCNVFKWSGEYYRQIRKLAMGQRLAPVLAVAFMSKVENPILERVPTLHCRYIDDCFILCSTQPELDTCFELLNQQPEHIKLTRKSPTENWLAFLNVELHLAYGTIKTRWYRRPSIKNILIHYRSAHPSSTKAGIIRNMFRTASSVSSDSEQKALSMKMALNIAKINGYPVQSWQRRRRRQANAPRREEERNKVPFCVPFISDEMSTEIRKCVRAADLQDMVRIIDVPPTNLKAQLVRNRVYDRTCSTPSCVVCPNGKEGDCMTTGVVYNMSCNECGEVYIGETGRPLCIRVKEHLDGLRKGNVRTPWGEHRVRCHAGAMLQVSVSILARESDISARKTLEALWITARNPQVNRKEECLAVTQELAPFVELCGF
;
A
#
# COMPACT_ATOMS: atom_id res chain seq x y z
N MET A 1 -11.66 -10.80 23.23
CA MET A 1 -11.60 -9.32 23.25
C MET A 1 -11.50 -8.79 21.82
N GLN A 2 -12.55 -8.12 21.35
CA GLN A 2 -12.52 -7.35 20.10
C GLN A 2 -11.62 -6.15 20.36
N SER A 3 -10.45 -6.10 19.72
CA SER A 3 -9.65 -4.88 19.63
C SER A 3 -10.29 -4.01 18.56
N PRO A 4 -11.02 -2.94 18.91
CA PRO A 4 -11.74 -2.22 17.90
C PRO A 4 -10.73 -1.29 17.24
N SER A 5 -10.68 -1.33 15.92
CA SER A 5 -9.91 -0.41 15.10
C SER A 5 -10.50 0.99 15.25
N PHE A 6 -10.09 1.71 16.28
CA PHE A 6 -10.60 3.02 16.64
C PHE A 6 -9.69 4.15 16.11
N PRO A 7 -10.27 5.31 15.74
CA PRO A 7 -9.50 6.46 15.28
C PRO A 7 -8.64 7.07 16.40
N LEU A 8 -7.34 6.79 16.32
CA LEU A 8 -6.16 7.14 17.14
C LEU A 8 -6.12 8.40 18.00
N GLY A 9 -6.85 9.46 17.62
CA GLY A 9 -6.87 10.71 18.38
C GLY A 9 -7.94 10.73 19.48
N ARG A 10 -9.01 9.95 19.31
CA ARG A 10 -10.08 9.84 20.30
C ARG A 10 -9.82 8.75 21.33
N THR A 11 -9.07 7.70 21.01
CA THR A 11 -8.84 6.54 21.89
C THR A 11 -8.21 6.87 23.25
N ALA A 12 -7.25 7.79 23.31
CA ALA A 12 -6.65 8.21 24.58
C ALA A 12 -7.55 9.17 25.37
N GLN A 13 -8.47 9.89 24.69
CA GLN A 13 -9.49 10.71 25.36
C GLN A 13 -10.64 9.83 25.85
N ASP A 14 -11.24 9.04 24.95
CA ASP A 14 -12.36 8.12 25.21
C ASP A 14 -12.00 7.06 26.27
N GLY A 15 -10.76 6.53 26.25
CA GLY A 15 -10.29 5.59 27.26
C GLY A 15 -10.11 6.19 28.66
N VAL A 16 -10.03 7.53 28.75
CA VAL A 16 -9.84 8.25 30.01
C VAL A 16 -11.14 8.91 30.51
N GLU A 17 -12.20 8.94 29.71
CA GLU A 17 -13.55 9.31 30.18
C GLU A 17 -14.09 8.36 31.27
N HIS A 18 -13.40 7.25 31.56
CA HIS A 18 -13.74 6.28 32.60
C HIS A 18 -12.77 6.29 33.80
N VAL A 19 -11.85 7.26 33.86
CA VAL A 19 -10.91 7.38 34.97
C VAL A 19 -11.58 8.14 36.12
N GLY A 20 -11.47 7.59 37.34
CA GLY A 20 -12.16 8.10 38.52
C GLY A 20 -11.75 9.54 38.86
N ALA A 21 -12.74 10.40 39.10
CA ALA A 21 -12.47 11.76 39.55
C ALA A 21 -11.89 11.74 40.98
N GLY A 22 -10.69 12.31 41.17
CA GLY A 22 -10.09 12.54 42.48
C GLY A 22 -8.85 11.71 42.84
N GLU A 23 -8.43 10.77 41.99
CA GLU A 23 -7.18 10.01 42.20
C GLU A 23 -6.01 10.63 41.41
N GLU A 24 -4.81 10.62 42.00
CA GLU A 24 -3.58 10.90 41.28
C GLU A 24 -3.17 9.65 40.49
N TYR A 25 -3.04 9.80 39.17
CA TYR A 25 -2.56 8.73 38.30
C TYR A 25 -1.21 9.12 37.70
N VAL A 26 -0.41 8.11 37.39
CA VAL A 26 0.85 8.24 36.68
C VAL A 26 0.70 7.70 35.27
N MET A 27 1.32 8.38 34.31
CA MET A 27 1.27 7.99 32.90
C MET A 27 2.64 8.03 32.26
N ASP A 28 2.91 7.08 31.37
CA ASP A 28 4.08 7.07 30.52
C ASP A 28 3.74 6.59 29.11
N SER A 29 4.58 6.98 28.16
CA SER A 29 4.56 6.37 26.83
C SER A 29 5.80 5.50 26.64
N PHE A 30 5.58 4.30 26.10
CA PHE A 30 6.65 3.37 25.78
C PHE A 30 6.76 3.24 24.26
N ASP A 31 7.98 3.22 23.74
CA ASP A 31 8.29 3.22 22.31
C ASP A 31 9.18 2.02 22.02
N VAL A 32 8.68 1.09 21.20
CA VAL A 32 9.40 -0.14 20.86
C VAL A 32 10.55 0.18 19.92
N ALA A 33 11.78 -0.06 20.38
CA ALA A 33 12.97 0.18 19.57
C ALA A 33 12.96 -0.70 18.32
N SER A 34 12.85 -0.08 17.15
CA SER A 34 13.01 -0.70 15.83
C SER A 34 12.19 -1.99 15.65
N LEU A 35 10.89 -1.95 15.98
CA LEU A 35 9.96 -3.09 16.06
C LEU A 35 10.17 -4.14 14.95
N TYR A 36 9.98 -3.78 13.67
CA TYR A 36 10.07 -4.75 12.56
C TYR A 36 11.42 -5.44 12.47
N THR A 37 12.48 -4.70 12.77
CA THR A 37 13.83 -5.24 12.78
C THR A 37 14.16 -5.93 14.10
N ASN A 38 13.27 -6.10 15.06
CA ASN A 38 13.58 -6.83 16.31
C ASN A 38 12.61 -7.98 16.57
N VAL A 39 11.44 -8.00 15.93
CA VAL A 39 10.54 -9.16 15.91
C VAL A 39 11.21 -10.31 15.16
N SER A 40 11.37 -11.46 15.82
CA SER A 40 11.86 -12.68 15.19
C SER A 40 10.80 -13.27 14.25
N ARG A 41 11.23 -13.98 13.21
CA ARG A 41 10.29 -14.64 12.28
C ARG A 41 9.55 -15.77 13.00
N GLU A 42 10.30 -16.55 13.77
CA GLU A 42 9.81 -17.67 14.55
C GLU A 42 8.80 -17.19 15.60
N GLY A 43 9.12 -16.14 16.35
CA GLY A 43 8.21 -15.52 17.31
C GLY A 43 6.93 -14.99 16.66
N ALA A 44 7.05 -14.34 15.50
CA ALA A 44 5.88 -13.86 14.75
C ALA A 44 4.98 -15.02 14.27
N LEU A 45 5.56 -16.09 13.74
CA LEU A 45 4.82 -17.28 13.32
C LEU A 45 4.16 -17.96 14.52
N GLN A 46 4.87 -18.08 15.64
CA GLN A 46 4.35 -18.67 16.86
C GLN A 46 3.15 -17.87 17.38
N ALA A 47 3.26 -16.54 17.45
CA ALA A 47 2.17 -15.67 17.91
C ALA A 47 0.92 -15.80 17.02
N VAL A 48 1.09 -15.87 15.70
CA VAL A 48 -0.04 -16.07 14.77
C VAL A 48 -0.65 -17.47 14.94
N SER A 49 0.18 -18.50 15.10
CA SER A 49 -0.29 -19.86 15.32
C SER A 49 -1.14 -19.98 16.58
N GLU A 50 -0.69 -19.37 17.69
CA GLU A 50 -1.43 -19.31 18.96
C GLU A 50 -2.77 -18.60 18.78
N ILE A 51 -2.77 -17.39 18.19
CA ILE A 51 -4.00 -16.61 17.95
C ILE A 51 -5.00 -17.37 17.06
N LEU A 52 -4.53 -18.00 15.98
CA LEU A 52 -5.39 -18.77 15.07
C LEU A 52 -5.96 -20.01 15.75
N THR A 53 -5.20 -20.65 16.63
CA THR A 53 -5.64 -21.84 17.37
C THR A 53 -6.69 -21.45 18.42
N GLU A 54 -6.44 -20.39 19.20
CA GLU A 54 -7.36 -19.90 20.23
C GLU A 54 -8.67 -19.36 19.64
N ARG A 55 -8.61 -18.73 18.45
CA ARG A 55 -9.75 -18.02 17.84
C ARG A 55 -10.27 -18.69 16.58
N GLN A 56 -10.00 -19.99 16.40
CA GLN A 56 -10.37 -20.72 15.19
C GLN A 56 -11.86 -20.62 14.85
N THR A 57 -12.73 -20.53 15.86
CA THR A 57 -14.19 -20.42 15.70
C THR A 57 -14.67 -19.02 15.29
N TRP A 58 -13.85 -17.97 15.49
CA TRP A 58 -14.20 -16.58 15.19
C TRP A 58 -13.66 -16.09 13.85
N VAL A 59 -12.70 -16.82 13.27
CA VAL A 59 -12.04 -16.41 12.03
C VAL A 59 -12.51 -17.32 10.89
N ASN A 60 -13.11 -16.72 9.87
CA ASN A 60 -13.39 -17.44 8.63
C ASN A 60 -12.09 -17.73 7.87
N LEU A 61 -11.66 -18.99 7.87
CA LEU A 61 -10.44 -19.43 7.18
C LEU A 61 -10.67 -19.75 5.69
N TYR A 62 -11.87 -19.50 5.16
CA TYR A 62 -12.25 -19.72 3.75
C TYR A 62 -11.90 -21.13 3.24
N GLY A 63 -12.08 -22.15 4.10
CA GLY A 63 -11.80 -23.55 3.77
C GLY A 63 -10.34 -23.99 3.94
N LEU A 64 -9.44 -23.10 4.36
CA LEU A 64 -8.05 -23.45 4.67
C LEU A 64 -7.90 -23.93 6.12
N SER A 65 -7.03 -24.91 6.36
CA SER A 65 -6.61 -25.28 7.71
C SER A 65 -5.62 -24.26 8.28
N VAL A 66 -5.50 -24.20 9.62
CA VAL A 66 -4.48 -23.39 10.30
C VAL A 66 -3.07 -23.77 9.80
N SER A 67 -2.80 -25.06 9.61
CA SER A 67 -1.51 -25.53 9.08
C SER A 67 -1.22 -24.98 7.68
N GLN A 68 -2.20 -24.99 6.77
CA GLN A 68 -2.05 -24.44 5.43
C GLN A 68 -1.77 -22.94 5.47
N ILE A 69 -2.49 -22.19 6.30
CA ILE A 69 -2.26 -20.75 6.48
C ILE A 69 -0.84 -20.50 7.01
N MET A 70 -0.41 -21.25 8.02
CA MET A 70 0.93 -21.12 8.58
C MET A 70 2.02 -21.43 7.54
N THR A 71 1.82 -22.44 6.69
CA THR A 71 2.72 -22.70 5.55
C THR A 71 2.79 -21.50 4.60
N LEU A 72 1.64 -20.93 4.20
CA LEU A 72 1.61 -19.78 3.29
C LEU A 72 2.28 -18.54 3.89
N VAL A 73 2.05 -18.26 5.18
CA VAL A 73 2.69 -17.13 5.88
C VAL A 73 4.20 -17.34 5.96
N ASN A 74 4.65 -18.56 6.29
CA ASN A 74 6.07 -18.88 6.32
C ASN A 74 6.74 -18.71 4.94
N GLU A 75 6.12 -19.18 3.86
CA GLU A 75 6.62 -18.99 2.50
C GLU A 75 6.70 -17.51 2.13
N CYS A 76 5.69 -16.72 2.48
CA CYS A 76 5.72 -15.26 2.25
C CYS A 76 6.90 -14.59 2.97
N LEU A 77 7.26 -15.05 4.17
CA LEU A 77 8.41 -14.52 4.93
C LEU A 77 9.75 -15.00 4.39
N MET A 78 9.80 -16.21 3.82
CA MET A 78 10.99 -16.80 3.20
C MET A 78 11.36 -16.17 1.86
N CYS A 79 10.36 -15.75 1.09
CA CYS A 79 10.54 -15.20 -0.26
C CYS A 79 10.90 -13.70 -0.29
N ASN A 80 11.54 -13.18 0.77
CA ASN A 80 12.02 -11.79 0.80
C ASN A 80 13.42 -11.67 0.18
N VAL A 81 13.47 -11.60 -1.15
CA VAL A 81 14.70 -11.38 -1.93
C VAL A 81 14.71 -9.97 -2.52
N PHE A 82 15.81 -9.24 -2.37
CA PHE A 82 16.01 -7.92 -2.94
C PHE A 82 17.38 -7.80 -3.62
N LYS A 83 17.52 -6.86 -4.56
CA LYS A 83 18.77 -6.61 -5.28
C LYS A 83 19.39 -5.31 -4.78
N TRP A 84 20.68 -5.34 -4.43
CA TRP A 84 21.45 -4.16 -4.05
C TRP A 84 22.83 -4.22 -4.68
N SER A 85 23.30 -3.11 -5.30
CA SER A 85 24.62 -3.04 -5.94
C SER A 85 24.95 -4.18 -6.93
N GLY A 86 23.94 -4.67 -7.66
CA GLY A 86 24.13 -5.76 -8.64
C GLY A 86 23.89 -7.17 -8.09
N GLU A 87 23.97 -7.35 -6.77
CA GLU A 87 23.89 -8.63 -6.09
C GLU A 87 22.50 -8.89 -5.49
N TYR A 88 22.11 -10.16 -5.42
CA TYR A 88 20.86 -10.59 -4.79
C TYR A 88 21.07 -10.96 -3.33
N TYR A 89 20.24 -10.40 -2.47
CA TYR A 89 20.24 -10.65 -1.04
C TYR A 89 18.89 -11.22 -0.62
N ARG A 90 18.94 -12.21 0.28
CA ARG A 90 17.76 -12.73 0.96
C ARG A 90 17.77 -12.22 2.40
N GLN A 91 16.65 -11.69 2.86
CA GLN A 91 16.51 -11.37 4.26
C GLN A 91 16.47 -12.66 5.09
N ILE A 92 17.45 -12.82 5.98
CA ILE A 92 17.63 -14.04 6.79
C ILE A 92 17.02 -13.94 8.19
N ARG A 93 16.69 -12.73 8.64
CA ARG A 93 16.21 -12.46 10.01
C ARG A 93 15.22 -11.31 10.01
N LYS A 94 14.35 -11.31 11.02
CA LYS A 94 13.42 -10.22 11.34
C LYS A 94 12.34 -10.01 10.26
N LEU A 95 11.41 -9.08 10.49
CA LEU A 95 10.38 -8.75 9.51
C LEU A 95 10.88 -7.70 8.50
N ALA A 96 10.57 -7.90 7.22
CA ALA A 96 10.96 -6.98 6.16
C ALA A 96 10.12 -5.70 6.21
N MET A 97 10.76 -4.54 6.34
CA MET A 97 10.05 -3.26 6.20
C MET A 97 9.51 -3.12 4.78
N GLY A 98 8.21 -2.83 4.65
CA GLY A 98 7.52 -2.72 3.37
C GLY A 98 6.85 -4.01 2.89
N GLN A 99 7.06 -5.14 3.58
CA GLN A 99 6.27 -6.35 3.35
C GLN A 99 4.85 -6.16 3.87
N ARG A 100 3.85 -6.55 3.08
CA ARG A 100 2.42 -6.35 3.40
C ARG A 100 1.98 -7.05 4.68
N LEU A 101 2.57 -8.22 4.99
CA LEU A 101 2.26 -8.99 6.19
C LEU A 101 2.97 -8.46 7.43
N ALA A 102 4.09 -7.75 7.29
CA ALA A 102 4.91 -7.35 8.44
C ALA A 102 4.15 -6.55 9.52
N PRO A 103 3.28 -5.57 9.18
CA PRO A 103 2.47 -4.86 10.19
C PRO A 103 1.57 -5.78 11.01
N VAL A 104 0.88 -6.71 10.34
CA VAL A 104 -0.06 -7.64 11.00
C VAL A 104 0.70 -8.60 11.91
N LEU A 105 1.82 -9.13 11.42
CA LEU A 105 2.68 -10.04 12.18
C LEU A 105 3.31 -9.36 13.39
N ALA A 106 3.76 -8.11 13.25
CA ALA A 106 4.29 -7.33 14.36
C ALA A 106 3.21 -7.05 15.42
N VAL A 107 1.97 -6.74 15.01
CA VAL A 107 0.86 -6.54 15.95
C VAL A 107 0.49 -7.82 16.70
N ALA A 108 0.46 -8.97 16.01
CA ALA A 108 0.23 -10.27 16.62
C ALA A 108 1.33 -10.61 17.65
N PHE A 109 2.59 -10.40 17.27
CA PHE A 109 3.73 -10.59 18.16
C PHE A 109 3.64 -9.69 19.40
N MET A 110 3.37 -8.40 19.21
CA MET A 110 3.24 -7.46 20.34
C MET A 110 2.09 -7.83 21.27
N SER A 111 1.00 -8.41 20.77
CA SER A 111 -0.09 -8.89 21.64
C SER A 111 0.40 -9.93 22.65
N LYS A 112 1.35 -10.78 22.28
CA LYS A 112 1.94 -11.78 23.18
C LYS A 112 2.86 -11.13 24.21
N VAL A 113 3.68 -10.16 23.78
CA VAL A 113 4.59 -9.40 24.63
C VAL A 113 3.81 -8.62 25.72
N GLU A 114 2.61 -8.16 25.41
CA GLU A 114 1.77 -7.36 26.31
C GLU A 114 0.99 -8.17 27.36
N ASN A 115 0.82 -9.48 27.15
CA ASN A 115 0.00 -10.34 28.03
C ASN A 115 0.34 -10.18 29.53
N PRO A 116 1.62 -10.17 29.98
CA PRO A 116 1.94 -10.04 31.40
C PRO A 116 1.47 -8.73 32.03
N ILE A 117 1.33 -7.67 31.23
CA ILE A 117 0.83 -6.37 31.70
C ILE A 117 -0.70 -6.40 31.76
N LEU A 118 -1.34 -7.01 30.75
CA LEU A 118 -2.80 -7.09 30.68
C LEU A 118 -3.38 -7.88 31.85
N GLU A 119 -2.65 -8.88 32.35
CA GLU A 119 -2.99 -9.64 33.56
C GLU A 119 -2.98 -8.79 34.84
N ARG A 120 -2.21 -7.69 34.87
CA ARG A 120 -2.16 -6.75 35.99
C ARG A 120 -3.25 -5.70 35.95
N VAL A 121 -3.98 -5.60 34.84
CA VAL A 121 -5.13 -4.71 34.65
C VAL A 121 -4.78 -3.24 34.98
N PRO A 122 -3.80 -2.63 34.25
CA PRO A 122 -3.53 -1.21 34.42
C PRO A 122 -4.78 -0.39 34.14
N THR A 123 -4.88 0.79 34.76
CA THR A 123 -6.03 1.70 34.62
C THR A 123 -6.38 1.97 33.16
N LEU A 124 -5.36 2.18 32.31
CA LEU A 124 -5.52 2.23 30.87
C LEU A 124 -4.26 1.72 30.17
N HIS A 125 -4.45 0.87 29.17
CA HIS A 125 -3.40 0.46 28.23
C HIS A 125 -3.88 0.67 26.80
N CYS A 126 -3.13 1.45 26.02
CA CYS A 126 -3.40 1.74 24.63
C CYS A 126 -2.15 1.52 23.79
N ARG A 127 -2.24 0.77 22.69
CA ARG A 127 -1.12 0.61 21.75
C ARG A 127 -1.52 1.00 20.33
N TYR A 128 -0.61 1.71 19.68
CA TYR A 128 -0.61 1.88 18.23
C TYR A 128 0.70 1.37 17.63
N ILE A 129 0.65 0.15 17.10
CA ILE A 129 1.79 -0.56 16.51
C ILE A 129 2.98 -0.67 17.48
N ASP A 130 3.87 0.31 17.51
CA ASP A 130 5.10 0.42 18.30
C ASP A 130 5.03 1.46 19.43
N ASP A 131 4.06 2.38 19.41
CA ASP A 131 3.82 3.36 20.47
C ASP A 131 2.78 2.81 21.47
N CYS A 132 3.16 2.60 22.73
CA CYS A 132 2.27 2.24 23.83
C CYS A 132 2.06 3.44 24.78
N PHE A 133 0.88 3.53 25.35
CA PHE A 133 0.50 4.46 26.41
C PHE A 133 -0.07 3.68 27.58
N ILE A 134 0.47 3.89 28.77
CA ILE A 134 0.04 3.22 29.99
C ILE A 134 -0.29 4.27 31.05
N LEU A 135 -1.43 4.06 31.72
CA LEU A 135 -1.89 4.80 32.88
C LEU A 135 -2.05 3.81 34.04
N CYS A 136 -1.48 4.13 35.20
CA CYS A 136 -1.57 3.35 36.43
C CYS A 136 -1.91 4.27 37.61
N SER A 137 -2.41 3.69 38.71
CA SER A 137 -2.69 4.43 39.94
C SER A 137 -1.42 4.79 40.72
N THR A 138 -0.32 4.03 40.54
CA THR A 138 0.93 4.27 41.29
C THR A 138 2.18 4.14 40.43
N GLN A 139 3.23 4.90 40.78
CA GLN A 139 4.54 4.85 40.10
C GLN A 139 5.19 3.46 40.11
N PRO A 140 5.20 2.71 41.24
CA PRO A 140 5.78 1.37 41.26
C PRO A 140 5.06 0.37 40.35
N GLU A 141 3.75 0.50 40.17
CA GLU A 141 2.98 -0.34 39.24
C GLU A 141 3.39 -0.06 37.79
N LEU A 142 3.53 1.22 37.42
CA LEU A 142 3.97 1.63 36.10
C LEU A 142 5.41 1.19 35.82
N ASP A 143 6.30 1.28 36.82
CA ASP A 143 7.68 0.79 36.74
C ASP A 143 7.71 -0.73 36.53
N THR A 144 6.89 -1.47 37.28
CA THR A 144 6.73 -2.93 37.11
C THR A 144 6.24 -3.28 35.71
N CYS A 145 5.28 -2.52 35.15
CA CYS A 145 4.82 -2.73 33.77
C CYS A 145 5.96 -2.54 32.76
N PHE A 146 6.79 -1.51 32.95
CA PHE A 146 7.95 -1.26 32.10
C PHE A 146 9.01 -2.36 32.19
N GLU A 147 9.25 -2.87 33.40
CA GLU A 147 10.18 -3.97 33.64
C GLU A 147 9.70 -5.27 33.00
N LEU A 148 8.44 -5.68 33.23
CA LEU A 148 7.85 -6.89 32.65
C LEU A 148 7.90 -6.91 31.12
N LEU A 149 7.67 -5.74 30.50
CA LEU A 149 7.78 -5.54 29.06
C LEU A 149 9.21 -5.75 28.53
N ASN A 150 10.22 -5.36 29.30
CA ASN A 150 11.63 -5.49 28.92
C ASN A 150 12.29 -6.79 29.42
N GLN A 151 11.63 -7.56 30.29
CA GLN A 151 12.08 -8.87 30.75
C GLN A 151 11.79 -10.01 29.75
N GLN A 152 11.03 -9.74 28.69
CA GLN A 152 10.66 -10.75 27.71
C GLN A 152 11.88 -11.29 26.94
N PRO A 153 11.88 -12.60 26.59
CA PRO A 153 13.08 -13.31 26.13
C PRO A 153 13.58 -12.92 24.73
N GLU A 154 12.83 -12.13 23.97
CA GLU A 154 13.21 -11.71 22.62
C GLU A 154 13.82 -10.31 22.62
N HIS A 155 14.68 -10.00 21.63
CA HIS A 155 15.46 -8.75 21.49
C HIS A 155 14.64 -7.44 21.37
N ILE A 156 13.36 -7.45 21.72
CA ILE A 156 12.51 -6.28 21.79
C ILE A 156 12.85 -5.52 23.08
N LYS A 157 13.26 -4.27 22.90
CA LYS A 157 13.47 -3.33 24.00
C LYS A 157 12.53 -2.15 23.82
N LEU A 158 11.95 -1.71 24.93
CA LEU A 158 11.09 -0.54 24.96
C LEU A 158 11.83 0.60 25.63
N THR A 159 11.72 1.78 25.04
CA THR A 159 12.19 3.03 25.62
C THR A 159 11.04 3.72 26.31
N ARG A 160 11.31 4.34 27.45
CA ARG A 160 10.32 5.05 28.27
C ARG A 160 10.42 6.55 28.06
N LYS A 161 9.28 7.21 27.88
CA LYS A 161 9.17 8.67 27.87
C LYS A 161 8.15 9.06 28.93
N SER A 162 8.63 9.84 29.90
CA SER A 162 7.83 10.37 30.99
C SER A 162 7.40 11.82 30.74
N PRO A 163 6.33 12.28 31.41
CA PRO A 163 5.83 13.64 31.23
C PRO A 163 6.92 14.69 31.51
N THR A 164 7.05 15.67 30.62
CA THR A 164 7.92 16.84 30.82
C THR A 164 7.03 18.06 31.04
N GLU A 165 7.25 18.82 32.11
CA GLU A 165 6.36 19.94 32.50
C GLU A 165 4.88 19.51 32.61
N ASN A 166 4.63 18.29 33.10
CA ASN A 166 3.31 17.64 33.19
C ASN A 166 2.63 17.32 31.85
N TRP A 167 3.33 17.45 30.72
CA TRP A 167 2.83 17.06 29.40
C TRP A 167 3.55 15.82 28.88
N LEU A 168 2.78 14.84 28.41
CA LEU A 168 3.29 13.63 27.79
C LEU A 168 2.92 13.60 26.31
N ALA A 169 3.93 13.47 25.45
CA ALA A 169 3.73 13.32 24.02
C ALA A 169 3.36 11.87 23.66
N PHE A 170 2.21 11.67 23.01
CA PHE A 170 1.78 10.39 22.45
C PHE A 170 1.20 10.58 21.05
N LEU A 171 1.77 9.89 20.05
CA LEU A 171 1.44 10.05 18.63
C LEU A 171 1.51 11.53 18.17
N ASN A 172 0.37 12.12 17.83
CA ASN A 172 0.20 13.50 17.39
C ASN A 172 -0.50 14.40 18.43
N VAL A 173 -0.53 13.98 19.70
CA VAL A 173 -1.18 14.68 20.81
C VAL A 173 -0.22 14.78 21.99
N GLU A 174 -0.30 15.88 22.72
CA GLU A 174 0.28 16.02 24.05
C GLU A 174 -0.83 15.96 25.09
N LEU A 175 -0.64 15.15 26.12
CA LEU A 175 -1.59 14.84 27.17
C LEU A 175 -1.12 15.48 28.48
N HIS A 176 -2.02 16.14 29.19
CA HIS A 176 -1.79 16.64 30.54
C HIS A 176 -2.93 16.17 31.43
N LEU A 177 -2.62 15.33 32.40
CA LEU A 177 -3.58 14.79 33.35
C LEU A 177 -3.55 15.64 34.61
N ALA A 178 -4.69 16.19 35.01
CA ALA A 178 -4.84 16.94 36.25
C ALA A 178 -6.22 16.66 36.86
N TYR A 179 -6.25 16.19 38.12
CA TYR A 179 -7.48 15.96 38.90
C TYR A 179 -8.51 15.09 38.16
N GLY A 180 -8.08 13.98 37.56
CA GLY A 180 -8.94 13.08 36.78
C GLY A 180 -9.40 13.64 35.42
N THR A 181 -8.96 14.83 35.02
CA THR A 181 -9.29 15.44 33.72
C THR A 181 -8.07 15.46 32.81
N ILE A 182 -8.23 15.01 31.56
CA ILE A 182 -7.18 15.16 30.53
C ILE A 182 -7.38 16.43 29.74
N LYS A 183 -6.34 17.27 29.75
CA LYS A 183 -6.14 18.32 28.75
C LYS A 183 -5.29 17.77 27.61
N THR A 184 -5.67 18.14 26.40
CA THR A 184 -4.99 17.68 25.18
C THR A 184 -4.67 18.87 24.29
N ARG A 185 -3.54 18.79 23.60
CA ARG A 185 -3.16 19.75 22.56
C ARG A 185 -2.47 19.05 21.41
N TRP A 186 -2.52 19.66 20.23
CA TRP A 186 -1.89 19.10 19.05
C TRP A 186 -0.36 19.12 19.17
N TYR A 187 0.26 17.97 18.96
CA TYR A 187 1.70 17.79 19.07
C TYR A 187 2.35 17.40 17.74
N ARG A 188 3.58 17.87 17.54
CA ARG A 188 4.44 17.48 16.42
C ARG A 188 5.82 17.15 16.97
N ARG A 189 6.27 15.92 16.75
CA ARG A 189 7.62 15.49 17.13
C ARG A 189 8.67 16.45 16.53
N PRO A 190 9.70 16.89 17.29
CA PRO A 190 10.72 17.82 16.81
C PRO A 190 11.47 17.35 15.54
N SER A 191 11.58 16.03 15.35
CA SER A 191 12.19 15.43 14.16
C SER A 191 11.39 15.66 12.87
N ILE A 192 10.11 16.03 12.96
CA ILE A 192 9.27 16.23 11.79
C ILE A 192 9.49 17.63 11.22
N LYS A 193 10.02 17.69 9.99
CA LYS A 193 10.35 18.94 9.27
C LYS A 193 9.17 19.83 8.88
N ASN A 194 7.93 19.46 9.23
CA ASN A 194 6.71 20.21 8.88
C ASN A 194 6.54 20.50 7.38
N ILE A 195 7.10 19.64 6.51
CA ILE A 195 6.99 19.77 5.06
C ILE A 195 5.63 19.25 4.62
N LEU A 196 4.87 20.10 3.94
CA LEU A 196 3.62 19.77 3.26
C LEU A 196 3.79 19.99 1.76
N ILE A 197 2.75 19.67 0.97
CA ILE A 197 2.69 20.10 -0.42
C ILE A 197 2.75 21.63 -0.44
N HIS A 198 3.80 22.19 -1.05
CA HIS A 198 3.97 23.64 -1.13
C HIS A 198 2.83 24.30 -1.92
N TYR A 199 2.42 25.50 -1.54
CA TYR A 199 1.30 26.23 -2.14
C TYR A 199 1.43 26.40 -3.67
N ARG A 200 2.65 26.66 -4.14
CA ARG A 200 2.99 26.84 -5.57
C ARG A 200 3.18 25.54 -6.36
N SER A 201 2.97 24.38 -5.74
CA SER A 201 3.12 23.10 -6.46
C SER A 201 2.04 22.91 -7.51
N ALA A 202 2.38 22.13 -8.55
CA ALA A 202 1.49 21.70 -9.64
C ALA A 202 0.51 20.60 -9.18
N HIS A 203 -0.20 20.85 -8.09
CA HIS A 203 -1.32 20.04 -7.62
C HIS A 203 -2.60 20.86 -7.71
N PRO A 204 -3.77 20.19 -7.88
CA PRO A 204 -5.07 20.86 -7.84
C PRO A 204 -5.22 21.70 -6.58
N SER A 205 -5.81 22.89 -6.71
CA SER A 205 -6.06 23.78 -5.58
C SER A 205 -6.99 23.14 -4.55
N SER A 206 -7.90 22.28 -4.98
CA SER A 206 -8.77 21.47 -4.11
C SER A 206 -7.98 20.50 -3.22
N THR A 207 -6.95 19.85 -3.75
CA THR A 207 -6.07 18.92 -3.01
C THR A 207 -5.23 19.67 -1.98
N LYS A 208 -4.58 20.76 -2.41
CA LYS A 208 -3.83 21.66 -1.50
C LYS A 208 -4.72 22.18 -0.37
N ALA A 209 -5.95 22.59 -0.70
CA ALA A 209 -6.95 23.00 0.26
C ALA A 209 -7.38 21.88 1.21
N GLY A 210 -7.52 20.66 0.69
CA GLY A 210 -7.85 19.46 1.47
C GLY A 210 -6.83 19.19 2.57
N ILE A 211 -5.54 19.22 2.22
CA ILE A 211 -4.43 18.98 3.16
C ILE A 211 -4.45 20.00 4.29
N ILE A 212 -4.50 21.29 3.95
CA ILE A 212 -4.51 22.36 4.95
C ILE A 212 -5.77 22.30 5.82
N ARG A 213 -6.95 22.11 5.21
CA ARG A 213 -8.21 21.98 5.95
C ARG A 213 -8.15 20.80 6.93
N ASN A 214 -7.62 19.66 6.51
CA ASN A 214 -7.47 18.49 7.36
C ASN A 214 -6.51 18.77 8.52
N MET A 215 -5.36 19.41 8.27
CA MET A 215 -4.43 19.81 9.33
C MET A 215 -5.10 20.71 10.38
N PHE A 216 -5.81 21.77 9.96
CA PHE A 216 -6.52 22.64 10.88
C PHE A 216 -7.69 21.95 11.60
N ARG A 217 -8.34 20.98 10.95
CA ARG A 217 -9.38 20.17 11.57
C ARG A 217 -8.78 19.28 12.65
N THR A 218 -7.71 18.55 12.34
CA THR A 218 -6.99 17.69 13.27
C THR A 218 -6.50 18.49 14.48
N ALA A 219 -5.81 19.60 14.25
CA ALA A 219 -5.29 20.45 15.33
C ALA A 219 -6.41 20.94 16.27
N SER A 220 -7.62 21.14 15.75
CA SER A 220 -8.77 21.59 16.53
C SER A 220 -9.50 20.44 17.22
N SER A 221 -9.56 19.27 16.59
CA SER A 221 -10.32 18.12 17.10
C SER A 221 -9.58 17.38 18.21
N VAL A 222 -8.24 17.40 18.20
CA VAL A 222 -7.40 16.74 19.22
C VAL A 222 -7.01 17.66 20.37
N SER A 223 -7.57 18.87 20.41
CA SER A 223 -7.32 19.83 21.48
C SER A 223 -8.58 19.99 22.32
N SER A 224 -8.43 20.03 23.65
CA SER A 224 -9.55 20.07 24.58
C SER A 224 -10.17 21.47 24.70
N ASP A 225 -9.53 22.35 25.46
CA ASP A 225 -10.05 23.66 25.84
C ASP A 225 -9.75 24.76 24.80
N SER A 226 -10.32 25.95 24.99
CA SER A 226 -10.16 27.07 24.07
C SER A 226 -8.72 27.56 23.96
N GLU A 227 -7.95 27.49 25.05
CA GLU A 227 -6.57 27.92 25.11
C GLU A 227 -5.67 26.95 24.31
N GLN A 228 -5.79 25.65 24.57
CA GLN A 228 -5.05 24.61 23.84
C GLN A 228 -5.42 24.57 22.36
N LYS A 229 -6.70 24.82 22.04
CA LYS A 229 -7.13 25.02 20.64
C LYS A 229 -6.44 26.23 20.02
N ALA A 230 -6.35 27.37 20.72
CA ALA A 230 -5.69 28.56 20.20
C ALA A 230 -4.19 28.31 19.93
N LEU A 231 -3.48 27.64 20.84
CA LEU A 231 -2.08 27.25 20.66
C LEU A 231 -1.90 26.31 19.46
N SER A 232 -2.73 25.27 19.36
CA SER A 232 -2.69 24.31 18.26
C SER A 232 -3.02 24.95 16.91
N MET A 233 -3.96 25.91 16.88
CA MET A 233 -4.26 26.70 15.68
C MET A 233 -3.09 27.60 15.28
N LYS A 234 -2.41 28.23 16.25
CA LYS A 234 -1.23 29.07 16.00
C LYS A 234 -0.09 28.25 15.39
N MET A 235 0.13 27.03 15.89
CA MET A 235 1.10 26.09 15.32
C MET A 235 0.73 25.71 13.88
N ALA A 236 -0.53 25.32 13.63
CA ALA A 236 -1.02 24.98 12.29
C ALA A 236 -0.88 26.16 11.30
N LEU A 237 -1.13 27.38 11.78
CA LEU A 237 -0.93 28.60 10.99
C LEU A 237 0.53 28.79 10.60
N ASN A 238 1.46 28.60 11.54
CA ASN A 238 2.89 28.74 11.27
C ASN A 238 3.37 27.69 10.26
N ILE A 239 2.92 26.43 10.39
CA ILE A 239 3.22 25.37 9.43
C ILE A 239 2.68 25.74 8.03
N ALA A 240 1.45 26.24 7.93
CA ALA A 240 0.88 26.67 6.67
C ALA A 240 1.68 27.82 6.03
N LYS A 241 2.09 28.81 6.82
CA LYS A 241 2.92 29.94 6.37
C LYS A 241 4.26 29.48 5.80
N ILE A 242 4.97 28.60 6.50
CA ILE A 242 6.28 28.07 6.06
C ILE A 242 6.14 27.30 4.73
N ASN A 243 4.99 26.68 4.47
CA ASN A 243 4.69 25.99 3.21
C ASN A 243 4.07 26.90 2.12
N GLY A 244 4.10 28.23 2.33
CA GLY A 244 3.69 29.24 1.35
C GLY A 244 2.19 29.50 1.26
N TYR A 245 1.38 29.02 2.20
CA TYR A 245 -0.08 29.20 2.16
C TYR A 245 -0.51 30.57 2.71
N PRO A 246 -1.41 31.28 2.00
CA PRO A 246 -1.91 32.58 2.45
C PRO A 246 -2.83 32.45 3.68
N VAL A 247 -2.68 33.35 4.65
CA VAL A 247 -3.34 33.30 5.98
C VAL A 247 -4.83 33.65 5.93
N GLN A 248 -5.22 34.62 5.08
CA GLN A 248 -6.54 35.24 5.13
C GLN A 248 -7.68 34.39 4.52
N SER A 249 -7.36 33.44 3.64
CA SER A 249 -8.36 32.67 2.88
C SER A 249 -9.00 31.51 3.66
N TRP A 250 -8.36 31.03 4.73
CA TRP A 250 -8.81 29.83 5.45
C TRP A 250 -9.77 30.11 6.60
N GLN A 251 -9.65 31.27 7.26
CA GLN A 251 -10.55 31.65 8.36
C GLN A 251 -12.01 31.80 7.87
N ARG A 252 -12.23 32.31 6.64
CA ARG A 252 -13.58 32.51 6.07
C ARG A 252 -14.23 31.21 5.56
N ARG A 253 -13.45 30.23 5.07
CA ARG A 253 -13.98 28.97 4.51
C ARG A 253 -14.47 27.96 5.56
N ARG A 254 -14.10 28.13 6.84
CA ARG A 254 -14.56 27.26 7.95
C ARG A 254 -16.09 27.24 8.12
N ARG A 255 -16.78 28.34 7.82
CA ARG A 255 -18.23 28.48 8.06
C ARG A 255 -19.14 27.78 7.04
N ARG A 256 -18.64 27.36 5.87
CA ARG A 256 -19.53 26.98 4.74
C ARG A 256 -19.69 25.48 4.45
N GLN A 257 -19.03 24.56 5.15
CA GLN A 257 -19.05 23.12 4.79
C GLN A 257 -19.06 22.18 6.00
N ALA A 258 -19.80 22.51 7.06
CA ALA A 258 -20.00 21.60 8.19
C ALA A 258 -21.05 20.49 7.89
N ASN A 259 -21.97 20.70 6.93
CA ASN A 259 -23.02 19.74 6.60
C ASN A 259 -23.04 19.44 5.10
N ALA A 260 -22.56 18.27 4.69
CA ALA A 260 -22.98 17.62 3.45
C ALA A 260 -22.76 16.11 3.55
N PRO A 261 -23.80 15.27 3.43
CA PRO A 261 -23.69 13.82 3.40
C PRO A 261 -23.21 13.38 2.00
N ARG A 262 -21.94 13.64 1.66
CA ARG A 262 -21.41 13.41 0.30
C ARG A 262 -20.60 12.12 0.12
N ARG A 263 -20.32 11.38 1.19
CA ARG A 263 -19.30 10.31 1.17
C ARG A 263 -19.81 8.94 0.69
N GLU A 264 -21.10 8.65 0.81
CA GLU A 264 -21.65 7.36 0.36
C GLU A 264 -21.98 7.35 -1.14
N GLU A 265 -22.59 8.43 -1.67
CA GLU A 265 -22.92 8.55 -3.10
C GLU A 265 -21.70 8.55 -4.03
N GLU A 266 -20.51 8.94 -3.55
CA GLU A 266 -19.29 9.00 -4.37
C GLU A 266 -18.60 7.63 -4.56
N ARG A 267 -18.96 6.58 -3.81
CA ARG A 267 -18.31 5.26 -3.92
C ARG A 267 -18.76 4.45 -5.13
N ASN A 268 -19.96 4.70 -5.64
CA ASN A 268 -20.53 3.97 -6.78
C ASN A 268 -20.17 4.59 -8.14
N LYS A 269 -19.41 5.71 -8.15
CA LYS A 269 -19.03 6.41 -9.38
C LYS A 269 -17.76 5.82 -9.99
N VAL A 270 -17.74 5.67 -11.30
CA VAL A 270 -16.57 5.21 -12.07
C VAL A 270 -15.48 6.29 -12.04
N PRO A 271 -14.23 5.97 -11.66
CA PRO A 271 -13.15 6.95 -11.66
C PRO A 271 -12.68 7.28 -13.08
N PHE A 272 -12.72 8.56 -13.44
CA PHE A 272 -12.17 9.10 -14.68
C PHE A 272 -10.91 9.93 -14.37
N CYS A 273 -9.76 9.30 -14.56
CA CYS A 273 -8.46 9.89 -14.24
C CYS A 273 -7.95 10.78 -15.37
N VAL A 274 -7.71 12.06 -15.10
CA VAL A 274 -7.20 13.03 -16.07
C VAL A 274 -5.90 13.67 -15.59
N PRO A 275 -4.90 13.91 -16.45
CA PRO A 275 -3.70 14.64 -16.07
C PRO A 275 -4.05 16.05 -15.59
N PHE A 276 -3.53 16.44 -14.42
CA PHE A 276 -3.66 17.80 -13.92
C PHE A 276 -2.74 18.73 -14.69
N ILE A 277 -3.32 19.63 -15.47
CA ILE A 277 -2.62 20.70 -16.19
C ILE A 277 -2.77 22.02 -15.43
N SER A 278 -4.01 22.43 -15.18
CA SER A 278 -4.35 23.63 -14.41
C SER A 278 -5.73 23.52 -13.76
N ASP A 279 -6.02 24.38 -12.79
CA ASP A 279 -7.34 24.42 -12.15
C ASP A 279 -8.43 24.87 -13.14
N GLU A 280 -8.11 25.74 -14.10
CA GLU A 280 -9.01 26.20 -15.16
C GLU A 280 -9.40 25.03 -16.07
N MET A 281 -8.43 24.29 -16.58
CA MET A 281 -8.67 23.11 -17.42
C MET A 281 -9.49 22.06 -16.68
N SER A 282 -9.13 21.77 -15.43
CA SER A 282 -9.86 20.81 -14.60
C SER A 282 -11.32 21.24 -14.37
N THR A 283 -11.57 22.55 -14.31
CA THR A 283 -12.92 23.12 -14.17
C THR A 283 -13.73 22.99 -15.46
N GLU A 284 -13.12 23.19 -16.62
CA GLU A 284 -13.78 22.97 -17.91
C GLU A 284 -14.11 21.51 -18.15
N ILE A 285 -13.20 20.57 -17.86
CA ILE A 285 -13.52 19.13 -17.95
C ILE A 285 -14.72 18.78 -17.05
N ARG A 286 -14.76 19.32 -15.82
CA ARG A 286 -15.92 19.17 -14.93
C ARG A 286 -17.21 19.76 -15.50
N LYS A 287 -17.14 20.86 -16.25
CA LYS A 287 -18.32 21.43 -16.93
C LYS A 287 -18.76 20.54 -18.09
N CYS A 288 -17.85 19.99 -18.88
CA CYS A 288 -18.18 19.05 -19.96
C CYS A 288 -18.88 17.79 -19.43
N VAL A 289 -18.38 17.20 -18.33
CA VAL A 289 -19.02 16.02 -17.71
C VAL A 289 -20.43 16.33 -17.22
N ARG A 290 -20.67 17.54 -16.67
CA ARG A 290 -22.02 17.98 -16.31
C ARG A 290 -22.91 18.24 -17.51
N ALA A 291 -22.37 18.85 -18.57
CA ALA A 291 -23.12 19.10 -19.80
C ALA A 291 -23.53 17.81 -20.51
N ALA A 292 -22.74 16.75 -20.34
CA ALA A 292 -23.03 15.40 -20.83
C ALA A 292 -23.93 14.57 -19.89
N ASP A 293 -24.41 15.14 -18.78
CA ASP A 293 -25.21 14.47 -17.74
C ASP A 293 -24.54 13.23 -17.11
N LEU A 294 -23.21 13.24 -17.01
CA LEU A 294 -22.41 12.13 -16.49
C LEU A 294 -21.96 12.33 -15.04
N GLN A 295 -22.37 13.41 -14.38
CA GLN A 295 -21.90 13.77 -13.02
C GLN A 295 -22.24 12.73 -11.94
N ASP A 296 -23.31 11.94 -12.15
CA ASP A 296 -23.77 10.94 -11.19
C ASP A 296 -23.16 9.55 -11.43
N MET A 297 -22.60 9.33 -12.62
CA MET A 297 -21.92 8.08 -12.99
C MET A 297 -20.41 8.18 -12.85
N VAL A 298 -19.83 9.35 -13.11
CA VAL A 298 -18.37 9.52 -13.24
C VAL A 298 -17.80 10.43 -12.16
N ARG A 299 -16.68 10.01 -11.59
CA ARG A 299 -15.87 10.81 -10.66
C ARG A 299 -14.56 11.20 -11.32
N ILE A 300 -14.39 12.49 -11.62
CA ILE A 300 -13.14 13.02 -12.17
C ILE A 300 -12.05 13.03 -11.09
N ILE A 301 -10.89 12.48 -11.41
CA ILE A 301 -9.70 12.45 -10.55
C ILE A 301 -8.55 13.13 -11.29
N ASP A 302 -8.14 14.30 -10.81
CA ASP A 302 -6.99 15.03 -11.33
C ASP A 302 -5.68 14.38 -10.85
N VAL A 303 -4.91 13.83 -11.77
CA VAL A 303 -3.63 13.14 -11.51
C VAL A 303 -2.48 14.13 -11.68
N PRO A 304 -1.77 14.52 -10.60
CA PRO A 304 -0.64 15.44 -10.71
C PRO A 304 0.48 14.86 -11.58
N PRO A 305 1.30 15.72 -12.21
CA PRO A 305 2.42 15.27 -13.03
C PRO A 305 3.40 14.42 -12.20
N THR A 306 4.11 13.53 -12.87
CA THR A 306 5.13 12.70 -12.23
C THR A 306 6.16 13.59 -11.55
N ASN A 307 6.44 13.31 -10.27
CA ASN A 307 7.42 14.09 -9.53
C ASN A 307 8.83 13.89 -10.12
N LEU A 308 9.74 14.81 -9.79
CA LEU A 308 11.12 14.78 -10.28
C LEU A 308 11.80 13.44 -9.96
N LYS A 309 11.49 12.83 -8.82
CA LYS A 309 11.96 11.47 -8.50
C LYS A 309 11.44 10.44 -9.50
N ALA A 310 10.17 10.43 -9.87
CA ALA A 310 9.64 9.51 -10.87
C ALA A 310 10.19 9.79 -12.30
N GLN A 311 10.57 11.04 -12.59
CA GLN A 311 11.18 11.41 -13.87
C GLN A 311 12.68 11.07 -13.94
N LEU A 312 13.41 11.26 -12.84
CA LEU A 312 14.87 11.09 -12.74
C LEU A 312 15.27 9.71 -12.20
N VAL A 313 14.49 9.13 -11.29
CA VAL A 313 14.69 7.78 -10.75
C VAL A 313 13.91 6.81 -11.63
N ARG A 314 14.58 6.39 -12.70
CA ARG A 314 14.15 5.23 -13.48
C ARG A 314 14.68 3.98 -12.79
N ASN A 315 13.83 3.31 -12.01
CA ASN A 315 14.17 2.02 -11.39
C ASN A 315 14.42 0.88 -12.39
N ARG A 316 14.45 1.17 -13.70
CA ARG A 316 14.63 0.17 -14.75
C ARG A 316 15.83 0.57 -15.59
N VAL A 317 16.82 -0.32 -15.62
CA VAL A 317 18.00 -0.32 -16.50
C VAL A 317 17.62 -0.40 -18.00
N TYR A 318 16.34 -0.48 -18.30
CA TYR A 318 15.76 -0.80 -19.60
C TYR A 318 15.13 0.43 -20.24
N ASP A 319 15.89 1.53 -20.27
CA ASP A 319 15.55 2.68 -21.08
C ASP A 319 15.38 2.27 -22.55
N ARG A 320 14.51 3.02 -23.22
CA ARG A 320 13.74 2.66 -24.43
C ARG A 320 14.57 2.35 -25.69
N THR A 321 15.88 2.39 -25.64
CA THR A 321 16.74 2.05 -26.78
C THR A 321 17.05 0.57 -26.77
N CYS A 322 16.75 -0.10 -27.88
CA CYS A 322 17.07 -1.50 -28.05
C CYS A 322 18.59 -1.66 -28.23
N SER A 323 19.30 -2.05 -27.17
CA SER A 323 20.75 -2.31 -27.22
C SER A 323 21.09 -3.77 -27.59
N THR A 324 20.09 -4.61 -27.87
CA THR A 324 20.31 -6.03 -28.18
C THR A 324 20.73 -6.20 -29.65
N PRO A 325 21.94 -6.73 -29.94
CA PRO A 325 22.29 -7.14 -31.30
C PRO A 325 21.28 -8.20 -31.78
N SER A 326 20.81 -8.08 -33.02
CA SER A 326 19.83 -8.99 -33.65
C SER A 326 18.53 -9.21 -32.85
N CYS A 327 17.97 -8.14 -32.28
CA CYS A 327 16.65 -8.19 -31.65
C CYS A 327 15.58 -8.70 -32.64
N VAL A 328 14.79 -9.69 -32.24
CA VAL A 328 13.71 -10.27 -33.07
C VAL A 328 12.40 -9.47 -32.96
N VAL A 329 12.27 -8.65 -31.92
CA VAL A 329 11.05 -7.89 -31.61
C VAL A 329 11.01 -6.55 -32.33
N CYS A 330 12.07 -5.75 -32.22
CA CYS A 330 12.11 -4.39 -32.78
C CYS A 330 11.96 -4.32 -34.32
N PRO A 331 12.51 -5.24 -35.14
CA PRO A 331 12.38 -5.17 -36.59
C PRO A 331 10.93 -5.22 -37.10
N ASN A 332 10.04 -5.86 -36.33
CA ASN A 332 8.63 -6.03 -36.69
C ASN A 332 7.71 -5.10 -35.88
N GLY A 333 8.28 -4.20 -35.08
CA GLY A 333 7.57 -3.28 -34.20
C GLY A 333 8.20 -1.89 -34.20
N LYS A 334 8.00 -1.14 -33.12
CA LYS A 334 8.67 0.15 -32.90
C LYS A 334 9.99 -0.07 -32.17
N GLU A 335 10.94 0.82 -32.40
CA GLU A 335 12.19 0.82 -31.62
C GLU A 335 11.87 0.92 -30.12
N GLY A 336 12.40 -0.03 -29.34
CA GLY A 336 12.15 -0.12 -27.91
C GLY A 336 10.96 -0.99 -27.49
N ASP A 337 10.16 -1.52 -28.43
CA ASP A 337 9.05 -2.42 -28.10
C ASP A 337 9.53 -3.68 -27.36
N CYS A 338 10.75 -4.12 -27.65
CA CYS A 338 11.41 -5.23 -26.97
C CYS A 338 11.57 -5.02 -25.45
N MET A 339 11.62 -3.77 -24.98
CA MET A 339 11.76 -3.44 -23.56
C MET A 339 10.41 -3.18 -22.86
N THR A 340 9.31 -3.26 -23.60
CA THR A 340 7.97 -3.02 -23.05
C THR A 340 7.57 -4.16 -22.11
N THR A 341 6.94 -3.80 -20.99
CA THR A 341 6.39 -4.73 -19.98
C THR A 341 4.88 -4.64 -19.93
N GLY A 342 4.19 -5.70 -19.52
CA GLY A 342 2.74 -5.71 -19.41
C GLY A 342 2.13 -5.69 -20.80
N VAL A 343 2.50 -6.66 -21.63
CA VAL A 343 2.04 -6.75 -23.02
C VAL A 343 1.41 -8.10 -23.30
N VAL A 344 0.38 -8.08 -24.15
CA VAL A 344 -0.06 -9.26 -24.90
C VAL A 344 0.60 -9.17 -26.26
N TYR A 345 1.28 -10.24 -26.66
CA TYR A 345 2.08 -10.27 -27.87
C TYR A 345 1.72 -11.47 -28.73
N ASN A 346 2.00 -11.33 -30.01
CA ASN A 346 1.84 -12.32 -31.05
C ASN A 346 3.23 -12.70 -31.56
N MET A 347 3.51 -13.99 -31.66
CA MET A 347 4.70 -14.51 -32.31
C MET A 347 4.28 -15.43 -33.46
N SER A 348 4.80 -15.20 -34.65
CA SER A 348 4.43 -15.92 -35.88
C SER A 348 5.62 -16.64 -36.49
N CYS A 349 5.39 -17.85 -36.99
CA CYS A 349 6.34 -18.60 -37.79
C CYS A 349 6.39 -18.03 -39.21
N ASN A 350 7.58 -17.64 -39.68
CA ASN A 350 7.71 -17.06 -41.02
C ASN A 350 7.59 -18.11 -42.13
N GLU A 351 7.67 -19.41 -41.82
CA GLU A 351 7.62 -20.49 -42.81
C GLU A 351 6.22 -21.05 -43.03
N CYS A 352 5.43 -21.23 -41.97
CA CYS A 352 4.08 -21.81 -42.07
C CYS A 352 2.96 -20.83 -41.67
N GLY A 353 3.29 -19.62 -41.20
CA GLY A 353 2.32 -18.61 -40.79
C GLY A 353 1.65 -18.88 -39.44
N GLU A 354 1.94 -20.01 -38.79
CA GLU A 354 1.32 -20.37 -37.51
C GLU A 354 1.69 -19.40 -36.39
N VAL A 355 0.73 -19.20 -35.49
CA VAL A 355 0.76 -18.13 -34.49
C VAL A 355 0.76 -18.69 -33.08
N TYR A 356 1.50 -18.01 -32.20
CA TYR A 356 1.42 -18.11 -30.75
C TYR A 356 1.04 -16.75 -30.14
N ILE A 357 0.11 -16.76 -29.19
CA ILE A 357 -0.27 -15.57 -28.42
C ILE A 357 0.11 -15.80 -26.97
N GLY A 358 0.73 -14.80 -26.35
CA GLY A 358 1.11 -14.87 -24.94
C GLY A 358 1.12 -13.52 -24.24
N GLU A 359 1.12 -13.53 -22.91
CA GLU A 359 1.35 -12.34 -22.07
C GLU A 359 2.73 -12.32 -21.41
N THR A 360 3.19 -11.11 -21.09
CA THR A 360 4.31 -10.94 -20.17
C THR A 360 4.21 -9.67 -19.34
N GLY A 361 4.36 -9.82 -18.02
CA GLY A 361 4.66 -8.71 -17.10
C GLY A 361 6.14 -8.27 -17.11
N ARG A 362 7.05 -9.09 -17.66
CA ARG A 362 8.48 -8.81 -17.83
C ARG A 362 8.76 -8.17 -19.20
N PRO A 363 9.95 -7.57 -19.44
CA PRO A 363 10.29 -7.04 -20.75
C PRO A 363 10.12 -8.10 -21.84
N LEU A 364 9.46 -7.72 -22.94
CA LEU A 364 9.10 -8.64 -24.02
C LEU A 364 10.31 -9.42 -24.57
N CYS A 365 11.47 -8.78 -24.67
CA CYS A 365 12.72 -9.42 -25.12
C CYS A 365 13.14 -10.62 -24.26
N ILE A 366 12.91 -10.57 -22.94
CA ILE A 366 13.22 -11.66 -22.02
C ILE A 366 12.29 -12.84 -22.30
N ARG A 367 10.99 -12.56 -22.45
CA ARG A 367 10.00 -13.60 -22.75
C ARG A 367 10.23 -14.24 -24.12
N VAL A 368 10.55 -13.43 -25.14
CA VAL A 368 10.87 -13.93 -26.48
C VAL A 368 12.15 -14.75 -26.46
N LYS A 369 13.17 -14.37 -25.69
CA LYS A 369 14.39 -15.17 -25.52
C LYS A 369 14.10 -16.56 -24.96
N GLU A 370 13.20 -16.68 -23.97
CA GLU A 370 12.77 -17.98 -23.43
C GLU A 370 12.15 -18.86 -24.52
N HIS A 371 11.29 -18.28 -25.37
CA HIS A 371 10.71 -19.00 -26.51
C HIS A 371 11.76 -19.42 -27.54
N LEU A 372 12.68 -18.51 -27.90
CA LEU A 372 13.78 -18.80 -28.83
C LEU A 372 14.74 -19.87 -28.29
N ASP A 373 14.98 -19.91 -26.97
CA ASP A 373 15.79 -20.96 -26.34
C ASP A 373 15.10 -22.33 -26.43
N GLY A 374 13.79 -22.38 -26.23
CA GLY A 374 12.97 -23.59 -26.44
C GLY A 374 12.99 -24.07 -27.90
N LEU A 375 12.84 -23.13 -28.84
CA LEU A 375 12.91 -23.35 -30.28
C LEU A 375 14.29 -23.90 -30.70
N ARG A 376 15.38 -23.26 -30.26
CA ARG A 376 16.76 -23.67 -30.56
C ARG A 376 17.09 -25.08 -30.06
N LYS A 377 16.62 -25.42 -28.85
CA LYS A 377 16.81 -26.75 -28.26
C LYS A 377 15.87 -27.82 -28.83
N GLY A 378 14.85 -27.43 -29.60
CA GLY A 378 13.82 -28.37 -30.07
C GLY A 378 13.04 -29.00 -28.91
N ASN A 379 12.86 -28.26 -27.81
CA ASN A 379 12.26 -28.80 -26.60
C ASN A 379 10.74 -28.95 -26.79
N VAL A 380 10.26 -30.19 -26.92
CA VAL A 380 8.83 -30.53 -27.07
C VAL A 380 7.96 -30.12 -25.88
N ARG A 381 8.55 -29.71 -24.73
CA ARG A 381 7.81 -29.12 -23.60
C ARG A 381 7.54 -27.62 -23.77
N THR A 382 8.09 -26.99 -24.79
CA THR A 382 7.81 -25.58 -25.11
C THR A 382 6.99 -25.50 -26.40
N PRO A 383 6.01 -24.57 -26.51
CA PRO A 383 5.17 -24.44 -27.70
C PRO A 383 5.99 -24.38 -29.00
N TRP A 384 7.03 -23.55 -29.01
CA TRP A 384 7.88 -23.35 -30.19
C TRP A 384 8.87 -24.48 -30.47
N GLY A 385 9.36 -25.17 -29.44
CA GLY A 385 10.20 -26.36 -29.62
C GLY A 385 9.41 -27.54 -30.18
N GLU A 386 8.16 -27.72 -29.71
CA GLU A 386 7.23 -28.71 -30.23
C GLU A 386 6.82 -28.42 -31.69
N HIS A 387 6.44 -27.17 -31.98
CA HIS A 387 6.12 -26.72 -33.34
C HIS A 387 7.27 -26.97 -34.32
N ARG A 388 8.51 -26.65 -33.94
CA ARG A 388 9.69 -26.92 -34.75
C ARG A 388 9.86 -28.39 -35.09
N VAL A 389 9.74 -29.27 -34.10
CA VAL A 389 9.94 -30.72 -34.29
C VAL A 389 8.83 -31.31 -35.13
N ARG A 390 7.57 -30.93 -34.88
CA ARG A 390 6.40 -31.53 -35.53
C ARG A 390 6.11 -30.97 -36.92
N CYS A 391 6.16 -29.66 -37.08
CA CYS A 391 5.73 -29.00 -38.32
C CYS A 391 6.88 -28.81 -39.31
N HIS A 392 8.13 -28.79 -38.83
CA HIS A 392 9.30 -28.47 -39.64
C HIS A 392 10.42 -29.52 -39.56
N ALA A 393 10.12 -30.73 -39.07
CA ALA A 393 11.07 -31.84 -38.95
C ALA A 393 12.40 -31.46 -38.24
N GLY A 394 12.35 -30.49 -37.32
CA GLY A 394 13.54 -30.02 -36.60
C GLY A 394 14.40 -28.98 -37.36
N ALA A 395 13.98 -28.49 -38.52
CA ALA A 395 14.65 -27.37 -39.21
C ALA A 395 14.67 -26.10 -38.35
N MET A 396 15.61 -25.18 -38.59
CA MET A 396 15.66 -23.91 -37.87
C MET A 396 14.73 -22.87 -38.49
N LEU A 397 13.88 -22.27 -37.65
CA LEU A 397 12.81 -21.38 -38.05
C LEU A 397 13.14 -19.93 -37.73
N GLN A 398 12.65 -19.02 -38.56
CA GLN A 398 12.56 -17.61 -38.23
C GLN A 398 11.17 -17.27 -37.69
N VAL A 399 11.14 -16.43 -36.66
CA VAL A 399 9.91 -15.96 -36.05
C VAL A 399 9.85 -14.44 -36.06
N SER A 400 8.63 -13.92 -36.19
CA SER A 400 8.32 -12.49 -36.09
C SER A 400 7.49 -12.24 -34.83
N VAL A 401 7.70 -11.10 -34.17
CA VAL A 401 6.99 -10.76 -32.93
C VAL A 401 6.37 -9.38 -33.04
N SER A 402 5.09 -9.26 -32.66
CA SER A 402 4.36 -7.99 -32.59
C SER A 402 3.57 -7.86 -31.28
N ILE A 403 3.31 -6.62 -30.86
CA ILE A 403 2.50 -6.34 -29.66
C ILE A 403 1.05 -6.17 -30.09
N LEU A 404 0.14 -6.94 -29.48
CA LEU A 404 -1.30 -6.84 -29.69
C LEU A 404 -1.95 -5.81 -28.75
N ALA A 405 -1.58 -5.84 -27.47
CA ALA A 405 -2.14 -4.94 -26.46
C ALA A 405 -1.12 -4.64 -25.36
N ARG A 406 -1.30 -3.51 -24.67
CA ARG A 406 -0.52 -3.11 -23.49
C ARG A 406 -1.46 -3.00 -22.30
N GLU A 407 -1.24 -3.82 -21.27
CA GLU A 407 -2.02 -3.82 -20.03
C GLU A 407 -1.11 -4.15 -18.84
N SER A 408 -1.05 -3.23 -17.88
CA SER A 408 -0.16 -3.33 -16.72
C SER A 408 -0.75 -4.21 -15.61
N ASP A 409 -2.07 -4.21 -15.44
CA ASP A 409 -2.73 -5.05 -14.46
C ASP A 409 -2.64 -6.53 -14.84
N ILE A 410 -2.37 -7.39 -13.86
CA ILE A 410 -2.11 -8.82 -14.12
C ILE A 410 -3.39 -9.53 -14.54
N SER A 411 -4.50 -9.27 -13.85
CA SER A 411 -5.77 -9.94 -14.11
C SER A 411 -6.36 -9.47 -15.44
N ALA A 412 -6.36 -8.16 -15.71
CA ALA A 412 -6.82 -7.62 -16.98
C ALA A 412 -5.97 -8.12 -18.16
N ARG A 413 -4.63 -8.18 -18.01
CA ARG A 413 -3.76 -8.67 -19.08
C ARG A 413 -3.97 -10.15 -19.41
N LYS A 414 -4.11 -11.00 -18.40
CA LYS A 414 -4.44 -12.42 -18.59
C LYS A 414 -5.80 -12.61 -19.25
N THR A 415 -6.77 -11.77 -18.89
CA THR A 415 -8.09 -11.74 -19.54
C THR A 415 -7.96 -11.38 -21.02
N LEU A 416 -7.18 -10.34 -21.35
CA LEU A 416 -6.93 -9.95 -22.74
C LEU A 416 -6.21 -11.04 -23.54
N GLU A 417 -5.22 -11.72 -22.95
CA GLU A 417 -4.55 -12.88 -23.57
C GLU A 417 -5.57 -13.97 -23.91
N ALA A 418 -6.42 -14.34 -22.96
CA ALA A 418 -7.45 -15.36 -23.17
C ALA A 418 -8.43 -14.96 -24.29
N LEU A 419 -8.86 -13.69 -24.33
CA LEU A 419 -9.73 -13.17 -25.38
C LEU A 419 -9.05 -13.23 -26.76
N TRP A 420 -7.78 -12.84 -26.87
CA TRP A 420 -7.01 -12.92 -28.11
C TRP A 420 -6.80 -14.36 -28.59
N ILE A 421 -6.51 -15.29 -27.68
CA ILE A 421 -6.39 -16.73 -28.00
C ILE A 421 -7.73 -17.26 -28.51
N THR A 422 -8.84 -16.86 -27.89
CA THR A 422 -10.18 -17.29 -28.29
C THR A 422 -10.56 -16.76 -29.66
N ALA A 423 -10.32 -15.46 -29.90
CA ALA A 423 -10.65 -14.81 -31.15
C ALA A 423 -9.81 -15.34 -32.33
N ARG A 424 -8.51 -15.58 -32.13
CA ARG A 424 -7.59 -15.98 -33.21
C ARG A 424 -7.33 -17.48 -33.32
N ASN A 425 -7.72 -18.26 -32.31
CA ASN A 425 -7.54 -19.71 -32.22
C ASN A 425 -6.15 -20.20 -32.69
N PRO A 426 -5.04 -19.70 -32.09
CA PRO A 426 -3.68 -20.04 -32.49
C PRO A 426 -3.37 -21.54 -32.30
N GLN A 427 -2.72 -22.17 -33.29
CA GLN A 427 -2.40 -23.61 -33.25
C GLN A 427 -1.15 -23.92 -32.42
N VAL A 428 -0.26 -22.95 -32.21
CA VAL A 428 0.97 -23.16 -31.41
C VAL A 428 0.67 -23.13 -29.91
N ASN A 429 -0.41 -22.44 -29.48
CA ASN A 429 -0.84 -22.43 -28.09
C ASN A 429 -1.33 -23.82 -27.66
N ARG A 430 -1.08 -24.18 -26.40
CA ARG A 430 -1.52 -25.47 -25.84
C ARG A 430 -2.99 -25.49 -25.42
N LYS A 431 -3.66 -24.33 -25.44
CA LYS A 431 -5.09 -24.15 -25.09
C LYS A 431 -5.45 -24.59 -23.67
N GLU A 432 -4.45 -24.85 -22.83
CA GLU A 432 -4.57 -25.04 -21.36
C GLU A 432 -4.72 -23.70 -20.63
N GLU A 433 -4.56 -22.58 -21.34
CA GLU A 433 -4.54 -21.22 -20.81
C GLU A 433 -5.99 -20.69 -20.61
N CYS A 434 -6.44 -20.61 -19.36
CA CYS A 434 -7.63 -19.87 -18.90
C CYS A 434 -9.03 -20.31 -19.39
N LEU A 435 -9.32 -21.61 -19.47
CA LEU A 435 -10.65 -22.16 -19.80
C LEU A 435 -11.84 -21.51 -19.04
N ALA A 436 -11.66 -21.17 -17.76
CA ALA A 436 -12.71 -20.58 -16.93
C ALA A 436 -13.07 -19.13 -17.34
N VAL A 437 -12.07 -18.30 -17.67
CA VAL A 437 -12.27 -16.89 -18.07
C VAL A 437 -12.91 -16.82 -19.44
N THR A 438 -12.55 -17.74 -20.33
CA THR A 438 -13.08 -17.81 -21.69
C THR A 438 -14.56 -18.18 -21.73
N GLN A 439 -15.03 -19.07 -20.85
CA GLN A 439 -16.44 -19.48 -20.80
C GLN A 439 -17.37 -18.37 -20.30
N GLU A 440 -16.95 -17.59 -19.30
CA GLU A 440 -17.78 -16.51 -18.74
C GLU A 440 -17.82 -15.27 -19.66
N LEU A 441 -16.75 -15.01 -20.41
CA LEU A 441 -16.59 -13.78 -21.20
C LEU A 441 -16.77 -13.96 -22.71
N ALA A 442 -16.98 -15.20 -23.20
CA ALA A 442 -17.24 -15.50 -24.61
C ALA A 442 -18.31 -14.61 -25.28
N PRO A 443 -19.44 -14.25 -24.62
CA PRO A 443 -20.46 -13.40 -25.24
C PRO A 443 -19.99 -11.96 -25.54
N PHE A 444 -18.90 -11.49 -24.92
CA PHE A 444 -18.43 -10.11 -25.04
C PHE A 444 -17.27 -9.95 -26.04
N VAL A 445 -16.78 -11.04 -26.63
CA VAL A 445 -15.63 -11.03 -27.56
C VAL A 445 -15.91 -10.14 -28.79
N GLU A 446 -17.12 -10.18 -29.34
CA GLU A 446 -17.52 -9.38 -30.51
C GLU A 446 -17.50 -7.86 -30.24
N LEU A 447 -17.62 -7.45 -28.97
CA LEU A 447 -17.61 -6.03 -28.58
C LEU A 447 -16.19 -5.45 -28.45
N CYS A 448 -15.16 -6.29 -28.48
CA CYS A 448 -13.80 -5.90 -28.13
C CYS A 448 -12.85 -5.65 -29.31
N GLY A 449 -13.34 -5.74 -30.56
CA GLY A 449 -12.60 -5.32 -31.76
C GLY A 449 -11.32 -6.12 -32.06
N PHE A 450 -11.32 -7.42 -31.75
CA PHE A 450 -10.20 -8.34 -31.92
C PHE A 450 -9.98 -8.80 -33.37
#